data_AF-A0A934PCN2-F1
#
_entry.id   AF-A0A934PCN2-F1
#
_cell.length_a   1.000
_cell.length_b   1.000
_cell.length_c   1.000
_cell.angle_alpha   90.00
_cell.angle_beta   90.00
_cell.angle_gamma   90.00
#
_symmetry.space_group_name_H-M   'P 1'
#
loop_
_entity.id
_entity.type
_entity.pdbx_description
1 polymer ?
#
loop_
_entity_poly.entity_id
_entity_poly.type
_entity_poly.pdbx_seq_one_letter_code
_entity_poly.pdbx_strand_id
1 'polypeptide(L)'
;MKRLLALAILAAPTVSMAADCHWAGGTYRGEEGSFQAEFSVNEDCTKMNFQSSGNTGIQQQDVPQEFALSMGKHGWVSDINGVTATLGKKGNFVDFMGEGVNTRLQVHSQE
;
A
#
# COMPACT_ATOMS: atom_id res chain seq x y z
N MET A 1 -9.18 34.23 46.25
CA MET A 1 -8.32 33.55 45.25
C MET A 1 -9.07 32.35 44.70
N LYS A 2 -9.68 32.47 43.51
CA LYS A 2 -10.54 31.44 42.92
C LYS A 2 -9.70 30.61 41.95
N ARG A 3 -9.39 29.37 42.34
CA ARG A 3 -8.53 28.45 41.58
C ARG A 3 -9.29 27.99 40.33
N LEU A 4 -8.77 28.35 39.16
CA LEU A 4 -9.20 27.81 37.87
C LEU A 4 -8.69 26.37 37.76
N LEU A 5 -9.60 25.40 37.76
CA LEU A 5 -9.28 24.02 37.40
C LEU A 5 -8.92 23.98 35.92
N ALA A 6 -7.68 23.61 35.61
CA ALA A 6 -7.24 23.31 34.26
C ALA A 6 -7.94 22.05 33.75
N LEU A 7 -8.63 22.17 32.62
CA LEU A 7 -9.16 21.04 31.85
C LEU A 7 -7.97 20.24 31.29
N ALA A 8 -7.71 19.07 31.86
CA ALA A 8 -6.82 18.09 31.27
C ALA A 8 -7.51 17.47 30.06
N ILE A 9 -7.12 17.88 28.86
CA ILE A 9 -7.52 17.24 27.61
C ILE A 9 -6.79 15.90 27.57
N LEU A 10 -7.49 14.83 27.95
CA LEU A 10 -7.07 13.46 27.69
C LEU A 10 -7.11 13.25 26.17
N ALA A 11 -5.96 13.34 25.52
CA ALA A 11 -5.77 12.86 24.17
C ALA A 11 -6.03 11.35 24.18
N ALA A 12 -7.17 10.93 23.63
CA ALA A 12 -7.45 9.52 23.42
C ALA A 12 -6.40 8.95 22.46
N PRO A 13 -5.78 7.80 22.77
CA PRO A 13 -4.92 7.13 21.80
C PRO A 13 -5.79 6.73 20.61
N THR A 14 -5.53 7.32 19.45
CA THR A 14 -6.03 6.83 18.17
C THR A 14 -5.57 5.39 18.01
N VAL A 15 -6.50 4.46 18.11
CA VAL A 15 -6.22 3.03 17.96
C VAL A 15 -5.76 2.83 16.51
N SER A 16 -4.45 2.62 16.32
CA SER A 16 -3.86 2.35 15.01
C SER A 16 -4.53 1.12 14.40
N MET A 17 -5.27 1.32 13.31
CA MET A 17 -5.78 0.23 12.46
C MET A 17 -4.66 -0.52 11.70
N ALA A 18 -3.40 -0.13 11.92
CA ALA A 18 -2.20 -0.72 11.33
C ALA A 18 -1.79 -2.10 11.90
N ALA A 19 -2.42 -2.57 12.98
CA ALA A 19 -1.95 -3.76 13.71
C ALA A 19 -1.87 -5.05 12.87
N ASP A 20 -2.61 -5.15 11.76
CA ASP A 20 -2.62 -6.31 10.84
C ASP A 20 -2.07 -5.98 9.44
N CYS A 21 -1.40 -4.84 9.26
CA CYS A 21 -0.80 -4.49 7.99
C CYS A 21 0.71 -4.72 7.97
N HIS A 22 1.12 -5.88 7.45
CA HIS A 22 2.54 -6.21 7.25
C HIS A 22 3.28 -5.27 6.28
N TRP A 23 2.56 -4.43 5.56
CA TRP A 23 3.11 -3.50 4.58
C TRP A 23 3.35 -2.09 5.15
N ALA A 24 2.83 -1.80 6.35
CA ALA A 24 2.79 -0.46 6.92
C ALA A 24 4.17 0.19 7.02
N GLY A 25 4.30 1.39 6.44
CA GLY A 25 5.52 2.18 6.48
C GLY A 25 6.67 1.63 5.62
N GLY A 26 6.45 0.58 4.82
CA GLY A 26 7.48 -0.05 4.02
C GLY A 26 7.57 0.48 2.59
N THR A 27 8.74 0.29 1.99
CA THR A 27 8.99 0.47 0.54
C THR A 27 9.36 -0.88 -0.04
N TYR A 28 8.79 -1.23 -1.18
CA TYR A 28 8.86 -2.55 -1.77
C TYR A 28 9.18 -2.47 -3.26
N ARG A 29 9.90 -3.47 -3.76
CA ARG A 29 10.16 -3.63 -5.19
C ARG A 29 10.10 -5.08 -5.62
N GLY A 30 9.63 -5.31 -6.84
CA GLY A 30 9.65 -6.61 -7.48
C GLY A 30 9.83 -6.49 -8.99
N GLU A 31 10.28 -7.58 -9.59
CA GLU A 31 10.47 -7.71 -11.03
C GLU A 31 10.03 -9.12 -11.48
N GLU A 32 9.28 -9.18 -12.59
CA GLU A 32 8.88 -10.43 -13.24
C GLU A 32 8.92 -10.21 -14.76
N GLY A 33 9.85 -10.89 -15.44
CA GLY A 33 10.08 -10.67 -16.87
C GLY A 33 10.46 -9.22 -17.17
N SER A 34 9.68 -8.53 -18.01
CA SER A 34 9.89 -7.12 -18.32
C SER A 34 9.14 -6.15 -17.40
N PHE A 35 8.34 -6.65 -16.45
CA PHE A 35 7.54 -5.82 -15.56
C PHE A 35 8.30 -5.57 -14.25
N GLN A 36 8.41 -4.30 -13.89
CA GLN A 36 8.98 -3.86 -12.62
C GLN A 36 7.96 -2.99 -11.90
N ALA A 37 7.79 -3.24 -10.61
CA ALA A 37 6.98 -2.40 -9.75
C ALA A 37 7.77 -1.98 -8.52
N GLU A 38 7.62 -0.71 -8.16
CA GLU A 38 8.11 -0.13 -6.93
C GLU A 38 6.97 0.60 -6.25
N PHE A 39 6.81 0.40 -4.94
CA PHE A 39 5.77 1.09 -4.21
C PHE A 39 6.11 1.26 -2.74
N SER A 40 5.53 2.28 -2.11
CA SER A 40 5.55 2.44 -0.66
C SER A 40 4.15 2.45 -0.11
N VAL A 41 4.01 2.02 1.15
CA VAL A 41 2.74 2.00 1.87
C VAL A 41 2.89 2.86 3.12
N ASN A 42 1.93 3.74 3.39
CA ASN A 42 1.99 4.60 4.55
C ASN A 42 1.75 3.83 5.87
N GLU A 43 2.03 4.46 7.01
CA GLU A 43 2.00 3.80 8.33
C GLU A 43 0.62 3.25 8.73
N ASP A 44 -0.47 3.80 8.19
CA ASP A 44 -1.84 3.36 8.48
C ASP A 44 -2.40 2.37 7.44
N CYS A 45 -1.63 2.05 6.40
CA CYS A 45 -2.04 1.20 5.26
C CYS A 45 -3.29 1.63 4.52
N THR A 46 -3.60 2.93 4.52
CA THR A 46 -4.71 3.47 3.73
C THR A 46 -4.29 3.96 2.37
N LYS A 47 -2.98 4.09 2.11
CA LYS A 47 -2.43 4.64 0.86
C LYS A 47 -1.20 3.89 0.39
N MET A 48 -1.10 3.73 -0.92
CA MET A 48 0.07 3.22 -1.61
C MET A 48 0.56 4.25 -2.60
N ASN A 49 1.86 4.56 -2.59
CA ASN A 49 2.48 5.31 -3.66
C ASN A 49 3.16 4.32 -4.60
N PHE A 50 2.67 4.18 -5.83
CA PHE A 50 3.04 3.13 -6.76
C PHE A 50 3.69 3.70 -8.02
N GLN A 51 4.70 3.00 -8.52
CA GLN A 51 5.33 3.23 -9.80
C GLN A 51 5.57 1.89 -10.49
N SER A 52 5.40 1.84 -11.81
CA SER A 52 5.80 0.67 -12.59
C SER A 52 6.44 1.04 -13.91
N SER A 53 7.23 0.10 -14.42
CA SER A 53 7.77 0.13 -15.79
C SER A 53 7.63 -1.26 -16.43
N GLY A 54 7.61 -1.31 -17.77
CA GLY A 54 7.45 -2.55 -18.53
C GLY A 54 6.14 -2.68 -19.32
N ASN A 55 6.02 -3.75 -20.11
CA ASN A 55 4.93 -3.94 -21.07
C ASN A 55 3.91 -5.00 -20.61
N THR A 56 3.24 -4.77 -19.48
CA THR A 56 2.24 -5.70 -18.91
C THR A 56 0.84 -5.11 -18.80
N GLY A 57 0.52 -4.09 -19.61
CA GLY A 57 -0.84 -3.52 -19.65
C GLY A 57 -1.20 -2.59 -18.48
N ILE A 58 -0.39 -2.54 -17.42
CA ILE A 58 -0.40 -1.41 -16.48
C ILE A 58 0.26 -0.23 -17.21
N GLN A 59 -0.41 0.92 -17.25
CA GLN A 59 0.19 2.11 -17.82
C GLN A 59 1.48 2.44 -17.07
N GLN A 60 2.60 2.49 -17.80
CA GLN A 60 3.88 2.92 -17.24
C GLN A 60 3.70 4.30 -16.61
N GLN A 61 4.26 4.46 -15.41
CA GLN A 61 4.17 5.71 -14.67
C GLN A 61 5.55 6.36 -14.59
N ASP A 62 5.68 7.54 -15.18
CA ASP A 62 6.93 8.30 -15.14
C ASP A 62 7.28 8.78 -13.73
N VAL A 63 6.27 8.93 -12.87
CA VAL A 63 6.39 9.32 -11.47
C VAL A 63 5.48 8.45 -10.59
N PRO A 64 5.85 8.21 -9.33
CA PRO A 64 4.98 7.53 -8.37
C PRO A 64 3.62 8.24 -8.23
N GLN A 65 2.53 7.47 -8.24
CA GLN A 65 1.17 7.94 -8.05
C GLN A 65 0.55 7.33 -6.78
N GLU A 66 -0.21 8.14 -6.05
CA GLU A 66 -0.90 7.70 -4.84
C GLU A 66 -2.25 7.04 -5.17
N PHE A 67 -2.48 5.86 -4.60
CA PHE A 67 -3.72 5.11 -4.69
C PHE A 67 -4.23 4.75 -3.31
N ALA A 68 -5.55 4.69 -3.17
CA ALA A 68 -6.18 4.23 -1.94
C ALA A 68 -5.97 2.73 -1.74
N LEU A 69 -5.69 2.33 -0.51
CA LEU A 69 -5.66 0.94 -0.07
C LEU A 69 -6.86 0.66 0.84
N SER A 70 -7.43 -0.53 0.68
CA SER A 70 -8.52 -1.01 1.51
C SER A 70 -8.33 -2.49 1.86
N MET A 71 -8.77 -2.90 3.05
CA MET A 71 -8.68 -4.31 3.45
C MET A 71 -9.70 -5.15 2.66
N GLY A 72 -9.20 -6.11 1.89
CA GLY A 72 -9.98 -7.12 1.18
C GLY A 72 -9.87 -8.51 1.80
N LYS A 73 -10.51 -9.50 1.16
CA LYS A 73 -10.51 -10.90 1.62
C LYS A 73 -9.10 -11.50 1.71
N HIS A 74 -8.24 -11.18 0.74
CA HIS A 74 -6.93 -11.82 0.54
C HIS A 74 -5.71 -10.94 0.91
N GLY A 75 -5.95 -9.71 1.35
CA GLY A 75 -4.90 -8.73 1.62
C GLY A 75 -5.42 -7.32 1.44
N TRP A 76 -4.50 -6.38 1.26
CA TRP A 76 -4.83 -4.98 0.99
C TRP A 76 -4.98 -4.77 -0.51
N VAL A 77 -6.01 -4.05 -0.93
CA VAL A 77 -6.41 -3.93 -2.32
C VAL A 77 -6.40 -2.47 -2.74
N SER A 78 -5.85 -2.23 -3.93
CA SER A 78 -5.88 -0.94 -4.61
C SER A 78 -6.32 -1.10 -6.07
N ASP A 79 -6.98 -0.09 -6.63
CA ASP A 79 -7.26 0.01 -8.05
C ASP A 79 -6.27 1.00 -8.69
N ILE A 80 -5.45 0.49 -9.61
CA ILE A 80 -4.44 1.24 -10.34
C ILE A 80 -4.94 1.34 -11.79
N ASN A 81 -5.76 2.36 -12.05
CA ASN A 81 -6.28 2.64 -13.40
C ASN A 81 -6.97 1.43 -14.04
N GLY A 82 -7.80 0.70 -13.28
CA GLY A 82 -8.51 -0.49 -13.75
C GLY A 82 -7.75 -1.82 -13.57
N VAL A 83 -6.54 -1.78 -13.01
CA VAL A 83 -5.82 -2.98 -12.56
C VAL A 83 -5.93 -3.09 -11.04
N THR A 84 -6.49 -4.18 -10.57
CA THR A 84 -6.55 -4.50 -9.14
C THR A 84 -5.20 -5.02 -8.68
N ALA A 85 -4.55 -4.28 -7.77
CA ALA A 85 -3.36 -4.72 -7.05
C ALA A 85 -3.74 -5.25 -5.66
N THR A 86 -3.41 -6.52 -5.37
CA THR A 86 -3.65 -7.15 -4.07
C THR A 86 -2.33 -7.43 -3.37
N LEU A 87 -2.03 -6.65 -2.33
CA LEU A 87 -0.90 -6.82 -1.42
C LEU A 87 -1.23 -7.95 -0.44
N GLY A 88 -0.64 -9.12 -0.65
CA GLY A 88 -0.96 -10.33 0.10
C GLY A 88 -0.70 -10.18 1.61
N LYS A 89 -1.53 -10.82 2.44
CA LYS A 89 -1.44 -10.74 3.92
C LYS A 89 -0.07 -11.10 4.52
N LYS A 90 0.82 -11.74 3.79
CA LYS A 90 2.14 -12.18 4.28
C LYS A 90 3.31 -11.26 3.93
N GLY A 91 3.08 -10.16 3.20
CA GLY A 91 4.16 -9.19 2.90
C GLY A 91 5.14 -9.60 1.78
N ASN A 92 4.87 -10.66 1.02
CA ASN A 92 5.86 -11.24 0.08
C ASN A 92 5.46 -11.17 -1.40
N PHE A 93 4.16 -10.98 -1.69
CA PHE A 93 3.64 -11.02 -3.06
C PHE A 93 2.58 -9.95 -3.27
N VAL A 94 2.54 -9.42 -4.49
CA VAL A 94 1.47 -8.56 -5.01
C VAL A 94 0.88 -9.21 -6.25
N ASP A 95 -0.44 -9.37 -6.25
CA ASP A 95 -1.18 -9.88 -7.41
C ASP A 95 -1.76 -8.69 -8.20
N PHE A 96 -1.43 -8.57 -9.48
CA PHE A 96 -1.97 -7.57 -10.40
C PHE A 96 -2.93 -8.23 -11.39
N MET A 97 -4.20 -7.83 -11.35
CA MET A 97 -5.27 -8.40 -12.16
C MET A 97 -6.09 -7.31 -12.84
N GLY A 98 -6.21 -7.37 -14.17
CA GLY A 98 -6.97 -6.42 -14.98
C GLY A 98 -7.05 -6.88 -16.44
N GLU A 99 -7.63 -6.06 -17.30
CA GLU A 99 -7.65 -6.35 -18.74
C GLU A 99 -6.21 -6.38 -19.29
N GLY A 100 -5.79 -7.52 -19.86
CA GLY A 100 -4.42 -7.70 -20.35
C GLY A 100 -3.35 -7.85 -19.26
N VAL A 101 -3.72 -7.87 -17.97
CA VAL A 101 -2.80 -7.97 -16.83
C VAL A 101 -3.19 -9.16 -15.95
N ASN A 102 -2.30 -10.12 -15.80
CA ASN A 102 -2.46 -11.24 -14.87
C ASN A 102 -1.08 -11.70 -14.38
N THR A 103 -0.55 -10.99 -13.40
CA THR A 103 0.82 -11.18 -12.91
C THR A 103 0.84 -11.25 -11.40
N ARG A 104 1.50 -12.27 -10.87
CA ARG A 104 1.94 -12.29 -9.47
C ARG A 104 3.39 -11.85 -9.41
N LEU A 105 3.68 -10.84 -8.61
CA LEU A 105 5.01 -10.31 -8.40
C LEU A 105 5.49 -10.68 -7.01
N GLN A 106 6.65 -11.32 -6.91
CA GLN A 106 7.37 -11.41 -5.63
C GLN A 106 8.04 -10.07 -5.35
N VAL A 107 7.92 -9.58 -4.13
CA VAL A 107 8.46 -8.28 -3.74
C VAL A 107 9.34 -8.38 -2.51
N HIS A 108 10.27 -7.45 -2.40
CA HIS A 108 11.22 -7.35 -1.32
C HIS A 108 11.18 -5.94 -0.72
N SER A 109 11.31 -5.84 0.60
CA SER A 109 11.48 -4.56 1.26
C SER A 109 12.81 -3.93 0.82
N GLN A 110 12.79 -2.64 0.50
CA GLN A 110 14.00 -1.84 0.34
C GLN A 110 14.34 -1.26 1.73
N GLU A 111 15.50 -1.64 2.28
CA GLU A 111 16.04 -1.08 3.54
C GLU A 111 16.69 0.29 3.33
#